data_AF-A0A353B5K3-F1
#
_entry.id   AF-A0A353B5K3-F1
#
_cell.length_a   1.000
_cell.length_b   1.000
_cell.length_c   1.000
_cell.angle_alpha   90.00
_cell.angle_beta   90.00
_cell.angle_gamma   90.00
#
_symmetry.space_group_name_H-M   'P 1'
#
loop_
_entity.id
_entity.type
_entity.pdbx_description
1 polymer ?
#
loop_
_entity_poly.entity_id
_entity_poly.type
_entity_poly.pdbx_seq_one_letter_code
_entity_poly.pdbx_strand_id
1 'polypeptide(L)'
;MENANKRPEQSTYQFSMLAILSVTTAVAMLLSYAASIGPESTRQLLVYLLVALVTAIVAGLIARDFGNALFWSVLTNVLIYLAVAGGRLPSENVVYAWSAVGASCGALSGIEWPKNFPLRCATSGIVAGCVMVAALKLLKEDIRELIWFDVLCAVPIGIVLCVAIYGLKQFLAASRHPPLIMAAWMCGLILLGNLLVPIIGGVQR
;
A
#
# COMPACT_ATOMS: atom_id res chain seq x y z
N MET A 1 -22.44 -41.78 9.18
CA MET A 1 -21.02 -41.74 9.60
C MET A 1 -20.31 -40.71 8.70
N GLU A 2 -20.59 -39.42 8.71
CA GLU A 2 -20.69 -38.43 9.79
C GLU A 2 -19.69 -38.68 10.93
N ASN A 3 -18.47 -38.18 10.73
CA ASN A 3 -17.67 -37.55 11.76
C ASN A 3 -16.66 -36.58 11.13
N ALA A 4 -17.17 -35.37 10.92
CA ALA A 4 -16.54 -34.08 11.20
C ALA A 4 -15.01 -34.08 11.41
N ASN A 5 -14.25 -34.11 10.30
CA ASN A 5 -12.90 -33.54 10.27
C ASN A 5 -13.00 -32.01 10.14
N LYS A 6 -13.69 -31.36 11.09
CA LYS A 6 -13.57 -29.91 11.27
C LYS A 6 -12.26 -29.70 12.00
N ARG A 7 -11.19 -29.45 11.23
CA ARG A 7 -9.98 -28.84 11.79
C ARG A 7 -10.46 -27.61 12.57
N PRO A 8 -9.99 -27.39 13.81
CA PRO A 8 -10.33 -26.18 14.52
C PRO A 8 -9.94 -25.01 13.62
N GLU A 9 -10.91 -24.14 13.32
CA GLU A 9 -10.63 -22.79 12.83
C GLU A 9 -9.65 -22.19 13.84
N GLN A 10 -8.36 -22.25 13.51
CA GLN A 10 -7.36 -21.48 14.21
C GLN A 10 -7.76 -20.04 13.97
N SER A 11 -8.49 -19.50 14.94
CA SER A 11 -8.48 -18.10 15.34
C SER A 11 -7.01 -17.69 15.38
N THR A 12 -6.53 -17.28 14.20
CA THR A 12 -5.18 -16.81 14.00
C THR A 12 -5.23 -15.47 14.69
N TYR A 13 -4.74 -15.41 15.93
CA TYR A 13 -4.75 -14.19 16.73
C TYR A 13 -4.05 -13.08 15.94
N GLN A 14 -4.84 -12.32 15.16
CA GLN A 14 -4.38 -11.15 14.40
C GLN A 14 -3.81 -10.10 15.36
N PHE A 15 -4.25 -10.14 16.62
CA PHE A 15 -3.76 -9.32 17.72
C PHE A 15 -2.94 -10.15 18.72
N SER A 16 -1.80 -10.68 18.28
CA SER A 16 -0.78 -11.09 19.24
C SER A 16 -0.11 -9.85 19.82
N MET A 17 0.37 -9.91 21.07
CA MET A 17 1.13 -8.81 21.68
C MET A 17 2.34 -8.41 20.80
N LEU A 18 2.95 -9.39 20.12
CA LEU A 18 4.02 -9.19 19.15
C LEU A 18 3.55 -8.42 17.91
N ALA A 19 2.36 -8.70 17.38
CA ALA A 19 1.78 -7.98 16.25
C ALA A 19 1.48 -6.53 16.61
N ILE A 20 0.87 -6.28 17.78
CA ILE A 20 0.60 -4.93 18.28
C ILE A 20 1.91 -4.15 18.41
N LEU A 21 2.92 -4.75 19.04
CA LEU A 21 4.22 -4.11 19.25
C LEU A 21 4.94 -3.83 17.92
N SER A 22 4.91 -4.78 16.98
CA SER A 22 5.53 -4.59 15.66
C SER A 22 4.87 -3.46 14.88
N VAL A 23 3.54 -3.35 14.95
CA VAL A 23 2.77 -2.29 14.27
C VAL A 23 3.02 -0.94 14.92
N THR A 24 2.96 -0.84 16.24
CA THR A 24 3.23 0.43 16.94
C THR A 24 4.66 0.89 16.70
N THR A 25 5.64 -0.02 16.70
CA THR A 25 7.03 0.30 16.34
C THR A 25 7.15 0.77 14.89
N ALA A 26 6.53 0.08 13.93
CA ALA A 26 6.57 0.50 12.53
C ALA A 26 5.92 1.88 12.31
N VAL A 27 4.77 2.14 12.95
CA VAL A 27 4.09 3.44 12.90
C VAL A 27 4.93 4.54 13.56
N ALA A 28 5.53 4.26 14.72
CA ALA A 28 6.39 5.22 15.41
C ALA A 28 7.63 5.56 14.57
N MET A 29 8.26 4.57 13.94
CA MET A 29 9.39 4.79 13.03
C MET A 29 8.97 5.58 11.79
N LEU A 30 7.80 5.28 11.21
CA LEU A 30 7.27 6.01 10.05
C LEU A 30 7.01 7.48 10.36
N LEU A 31 6.36 7.77 11.49
CA LEU A 31 6.08 9.13 11.95
C LEU A 31 7.38 9.87 12.30
N SER A 32 8.31 9.20 12.98
CA SER A 32 9.63 9.77 13.28
C SER A 32 10.41 10.11 12.01
N TYR A 33 10.37 9.23 11.00
CA TYR A 33 10.99 9.46 9.70
C TYR A 33 10.34 10.65 8.97
N ALA A 34 9.01 10.70 8.90
CA ALA A 34 8.30 11.83 8.31
C ALA A 34 8.63 13.16 9.00
N ALA A 35 8.65 13.16 10.34
CA ALA A 35 9.02 14.34 11.13
C ALA A 35 10.47 14.79 10.87
N SER A 36 11.39 13.85 10.64
CA SER A 36 12.80 14.17 10.34
C SER A 36 12.99 14.84 8.97
N ILE A 37 12.09 14.61 8.02
CA ILE A 37 12.13 15.26 6.69
C ILE A 37 11.56 16.67 6.79
N GLY A 38 10.47 16.85 7.54
CA GLY A 38 9.85 18.15 7.77
C GLY A 38 8.33 18.09 7.99
N PRO A 39 7.71 19.24 8.30
CA PRO A 39 6.27 19.32 8.60
C PRO A 39 5.40 18.92 7.39
N GLU A 40 5.80 19.26 6.17
CA GLU A 40 5.05 18.91 4.96
C GLU A 40 5.02 17.39 4.71
N SER A 41 6.12 16.69 4.99
CA SER A 41 6.17 15.23 4.85
C SER A 41 5.22 14.53 5.82
N THR A 42 5.06 15.09 7.03
CA THR A 42 4.11 14.57 8.03
C THR A 42 2.67 14.78 7.56
N ARG A 43 2.37 15.96 7.00
CA ARG A 43 1.05 16.23 6.40
C ARG A 43 0.75 15.28 5.24
N GLN A 44 1.71 15.07 4.34
CA GLN A 44 1.57 14.13 3.22
C GLN A 44 1.27 12.71 3.71
N LEU A 45 2.01 12.22 4.71
CA LEU A 45 1.77 10.91 5.30
C LEU A 45 0.35 10.78 5.88
N LEU A 46 -0.16 11.80 6.56
CA LEU A 46 -1.53 11.80 7.09
C LEU A 46 -2.58 11.74 5.97
N VAL A 47 -2.37 12.49 4.89
CA VAL A 47 -3.24 12.45 3.71
C VAL A 47 -3.24 11.06 3.09
N TYR A 48 -2.07 10.42 2.99
CA TYR A 48 -1.95 9.05 2.48
C TYR A 48 -2.74 8.06 3.34
N LEU A 49 -2.60 8.13 4.67
CA LEU A 49 -3.37 7.27 5.57
C LEU A 49 -4.88 7.49 5.42
N LEU A 50 -5.32 8.73 5.25
CA LEU A 50 -6.73 9.04 5.01
C LEU A 50 -7.23 8.46 3.68
N VAL A 51 -6.47 8.61 2.60
CA VAL A 51 -6.79 8.03 1.29
C VAL A 51 -6.85 6.51 1.37
N ALA A 52 -5.91 5.89 2.09
CA ALA A 52 -5.89 4.44 2.32
C ALA A 52 -7.14 3.97 3.07
N LEU A 53 -7.56 4.72 4.09
CA LEU A 53 -8.76 4.40 4.86
C LEU A 53 -10.03 4.50 4.00
N VAL A 54 -10.18 5.58 3.23
CA VAL A 54 -11.36 5.78 2.37
C VAL A 54 -11.47 4.69 1.30
N THR A 55 -10.36 4.39 0.61
CA THR A 55 -10.32 3.34 -0.42
C THR A 55 -10.58 1.95 0.17
N ALA A 56 -10.06 1.67 1.37
CA ALA A 56 -10.33 0.43 2.08
C ALA A 56 -11.80 0.28 2.45
N ILE A 57 -12.47 1.36 2.89
CA ILE A 57 -13.91 1.34 3.19
C ILE A 57 -14.69 1.03 1.91
N VAL A 58 -14.39 1.71 0.80
CA VAL A 58 -15.08 1.48 -0.48
C VAL A 58 -14.89 0.05 -0.98
N ALA A 59 -13.65 -0.45 -1.00
CA ALA A 59 -13.35 -1.82 -1.41
C ALA A 59 -13.96 -2.86 -0.45
N GLY A 60 -13.91 -2.59 0.86
CA GLY A 60 -14.50 -3.42 1.90
C GLY A 60 -16.02 -3.50 1.78
N LEU A 61 -16.70 -2.43 1.39
CA LEU A 61 -18.14 -2.43 1.12
C LEU A 61 -18.49 -3.32 -0.09
N ILE A 62 -17.65 -3.33 -1.13
CA ILE A 62 -17.88 -4.13 -2.35
C ILE A 62 -17.74 -5.63 -2.07
N ALA A 63 -16.70 -6.05 -1.35
CA ALA A 63 -16.41 -7.47 -1.13
C ALA A 63 -16.82 -8.00 0.26
N ARG A 64 -17.31 -7.14 1.16
CA ARG A 64 -17.59 -7.44 2.58
C ARG A 64 -16.38 -7.98 3.35
N ASP A 65 -15.16 -7.61 2.92
CA ASP A 65 -13.90 -7.99 3.56
C ASP A 65 -13.08 -6.73 3.91
N PHE A 66 -13.47 -6.08 5.01
CA PHE A 66 -12.84 -4.84 5.46
C PHE A 66 -11.42 -5.05 5.99
N GLY A 67 -11.15 -6.20 6.62
CA GLY A 67 -9.86 -6.48 7.24
C GLY A 67 -8.74 -6.54 6.21
N ASN A 68 -8.95 -7.32 5.14
CA ASN A 68 -7.96 -7.42 4.06
C ASN A 68 -7.90 -6.11 3.25
N ALA A 69 -9.03 -5.49 2.93
CA ALA A 69 -9.05 -4.21 2.21
C ALA A 69 -8.22 -3.14 2.93
N LEU A 70 -8.41 -3.00 4.24
CA LEU A 70 -7.68 -2.03 5.07
C LEU A 70 -6.19 -2.34 5.14
N PHE A 71 -5.84 -3.59 5.45
CA PHE A 71 -4.44 -4.00 5.58
C PHE A 71 -3.65 -3.72 4.30
N TRP A 72 -4.15 -4.18 3.15
CA TRP A 72 -3.44 -4.04 1.90
C TRP A 72 -3.42 -2.61 1.37
N SER A 73 -4.51 -1.85 1.57
CA SER A 73 -4.55 -0.43 1.22
C SER A 73 -3.53 0.40 2.00
N VAL A 74 -3.49 0.22 3.33
CA VAL A 74 -2.54 0.95 4.19
C VAL A 74 -1.11 0.52 3.88
N LEU A 75 -0.85 -0.78 3.73
CA LEU A 75 0.48 -1.28 3.42
C LEU A 75 1.00 -0.69 2.10
N THR A 76 0.27 -0.84 1.00
CA THR A 76 0.73 -0.31 -0.30
C THR A 76 0.94 1.19 -0.25
N ASN A 77 0.05 1.94 0.41
CA ASN A 77 0.18 3.38 0.44
C ASN A 77 1.37 3.85 1.28
N VAL A 78 1.66 3.17 2.40
CA VAL A 78 2.85 3.44 3.22
C VAL A 78 4.13 3.11 2.45
N LEU A 79 4.17 1.98 1.71
CA LEU A 79 5.34 1.63 0.90
C LEU A 79 5.58 2.65 -0.23
N ILE A 80 4.51 3.16 -0.86
CA ILE A 80 4.61 4.21 -1.88
C ILE A 80 5.09 5.53 -1.27
N TYR A 81 4.53 5.93 -0.12
CA TYR A 81 5.03 7.09 0.61
C TYR A 81 6.52 6.95 0.86
N LEU A 82 6.97 5.81 1.38
CA LEU A 82 8.38 5.59 1.66
C LEU A 82 9.24 5.58 0.40
N ALA A 83 8.81 4.95 -0.68
CA ALA A 83 9.57 4.95 -1.94
C ALA A 83 9.81 6.36 -2.51
N VAL A 84 8.89 7.28 -2.19
CA VAL A 84 8.88 8.65 -2.69
C VAL A 84 9.47 9.64 -1.67
N ALA A 85 9.41 9.31 -0.38
CA ALA A 85 9.88 10.14 0.71
C ALA A 85 11.40 10.33 0.62
N GLY A 86 11.81 11.56 0.34
CA GLY A 86 13.21 11.94 0.19
C GLY A 86 13.69 12.13 -1.26
N GLY A 87 12.83 11.90 -2.26
CA GLY A 87 13.08 12.29 -3.65
C GLY A 87 12.62 13.73 -3.93
N ARG A 88 13.24 14.39 -4.92
CA ARG A 88 12.68 15.62 -5.52
C ARG A 88 11.58 15.21 -6.48
N LEU A 89 10.34 15.58 -6.16
CA LEU A 89 9.17 15.20 -6.94
C LEU A 89 8.75 16.33 -7.88
N PRO A 90 8.27 16.00 -9.09
CA PRO A 90 7.89 17.00 -10.07
C PRO A 90 6.67 17.83 -9.65
N SER A 91 5.72 17.25 -8.91
CA SER A 91 4.61 17.97 -8.26
C SER A 91 3.99 17.15 -7.11
N GLU A 92 3.47 17.82 -6.07
CA GLU A 92 2.79 17.17 -4.95
C GLU A 92 1.47 16.50 -5.36
N ASN A 93 0.80 17.05 -6.38
CA ASN A 93 -0.48 16.52 -6.85
C ASN A 93 -0.33 15.14 -7.51
N VAL A 94 0.72 14.93 -8.29
CA VAL A 94 1.03 13.62 -8.89
C VAL A 94 1.34 12.58 -7.81
N VAL A 95 1.98 13.01 -6.73
CA VAL A 95 2.32 12.18 -5.57
C VAL A 95 1.05 11.71 -4.86
N TYR A 96 0.10 12.62 -4.60
CA TYR A 96 -1.21 12.24 -4.07
C TYR A 96 -2.00 11.32 -5.02
N ALA A 97 -1.89 11.51 -6.34
CA ALA A 97 -2.54 10.64 -7.31
C ALA A 97 -1.97 9.21 -7.28
N TRP A 98 -0.64 9.07 -7.20
CA TRP A 98 0.02 7.77 -7.00
C TRP A 98 -0.37 7.11 -5.67
N SER A 99 -0.57 7.90 -4.62
CA SER A 99 -1.08 7.41 -3.34
C SER A 99 -2.47 6.77 -3.49
N ALA A 100 -3.37 7.44 -4.24
CA ALA A 100 -4.71 6.95 -4.49
C ALA A 100 -4.71 5.68 -5.34
N VAL A 101 -3.84 5.62 -6.36
CA VAL A 101 -3.63 4.41 -7.18
C VAL A 101 -3.15 3.25 -6.31
N GLY A 102 -2.12 3.49 -5.50
CA GLY A 102 -1.55 2.48 -4.61
C GLY A 102 -2.55 1.92 -3.62
N ALA A 103 -3.27 2.81 -2.96
CA ALA A 103 -4.31 2.46 -1.99
C ALA A 103 -5.44 1.65 -2.64
N SER A 104 -5.91 2.09 -3.82
CA SER A 104 -7.00 1.43 -4.56
C SER A 104 -6.58 0.05 -5.08
N CYS A 105 -5.40 -0.07 -5.68
CA CYS A 105 -4.86 -1.33 -6.18
C CYS A 105 -4.56 -2.31 -5.03
N GLY A 106 -4.04 -1.78 -3.93
CA GLY A 106 -3.81 -2.52 -2.68
C GLY A 106 -5.10 -3.12 -2.15
N ALA A 107 -6.11 -2.28 -1.95
CA ALA A 107 -7.42 -2.69 -1.44
C ALA A 107 -8.06 -3.76 -2.34
N LEU A 108 -8.12 -3.54 -3.66
CA LEU A 108 -8.77 -4.46 -4.61
C LEU A 108 -8.04 -5.80 -4.74
N SER A 109 -6.71 -5.77 -4.82
CA SER A 109 -5.90 -7.01 -4.85
C SER A 109 -6.01 -7.77 -3.52
N GLY A 110 -6.18 -7.03 -2.42
CA GLY A 110 -6.40 -7.55 -1.08
C GLY A 110 -7.71 -8.32 -0.89
N ILE A 111 -8.81 -7.87 -1.49
CA ILE A 111 -10.13 -8.53 -1.38
C ILE A 111 -10.36 -9.67 -2.37
N GLU A 112 -9.36 -10.01 -3.19
CA GLU A 112 -9.38 -11.13 -4.13
C GLU A 112 -10.49 -11.09 -5.18
N TRP A 113 -10.96 -9.90 -5.51
CA TRP A 113 -11.98 -9.70 -6.52
C TRP A 113 -11.38 -9.07 -7.79
N PRO A 114 -11.70 -9.60 -8.99
CA PRO A 114 -12.38 -10.86 -9.28
C PRO A 114 -11.54 -12.11 -8.93
N LYS A 115 -12.20 -13.28 -8.81
CA LYS A 115 -11.54 -14.55 -8.42
C LYS A 115 -10.51 -15.05 -9.45
N ASN A 116 -10.72 -14.74 -10.73
CA ASN A 116 -9.81 -15.13 -11.79
C ASN A 116 -8.56 -14.25 -11.77
N PHE A 117 -7.39 -14.85 -11.53
CA PHE A 117 -6.13 -14.11 -11.39
C PHE A 117 -5.79 -13.21 -12.60
N PRO A 118 -5.86 -13.67 -13.86
CA PRO A 118 -5.56 -12.80 -15.00
C PRO A 118 -6.53 -11.61 -15.11
N LEU A 119 -7.81 -11.87 -14.83
CA LEU A 119 -8.84 -10.84 -14.83
C LEU A 119 -8.60 -9.85 -13.68
N ARG A 120 -8.13 -10.32 -12.52
CA ARG A 120 -7.79 -9.47 -11.37
C ARG A 120 -6.65 -8.52 -11.70
N CYS A 121 -5.60 -9.02 -12.33
CA CYS A 121 -4.49 -8.19 -12.79
C CYS A 121 -4.97 -7.13 -13.79
N ALA A 122 -5.79 -7.52 -14.77
CA ALA A 122 -6.36 -6.59 -15.74
C ALA A 122 -7.24 -5.53 -15.07
N THR A 123 -8.13 -5.92 -14.14
CA THR A 123 -8.98 -4.97 -13.41
C THR A 123 -8.15 -4.04 -12.53
N SER A 124 -7.08 -4.53 -11.89
CA SER A 124 -6.18 -3.71 -11.10
C SER A 124 -5.49 -2.64 -11.97
N GLY A 125 -4.98 -3.03 -13.15
CA GLY A 125 -4.39 -2.09 -14.10
C GLY A 125 -5.39 -1.04 -14.60
N ILE A 126 -6.61 -1.44 -14.96
CA ILE A 126 -7.65 -0.52 -15.41
C ILE A 126 -8.02 0.45 -14.27
N VAL A 127 -8.22 -0.06 -13.05
CA VAL A 127 -8.53 0.79 -11.89
C VAL A 127 -7.39 1.75 -11.61
N ALA A 128 -6.13 1.32 -11.69
CA ALA A 128 -4.97 2.19 -11.52
C ALA A 128 -5.01 3.38 -12.50
N GLY A 129 -5.22 3.11 -13.79
CA GLY A 129 -5.34 4.15 -14.81
C GLY A 129 -6.53 5.09 -14.55
N CYS A 130 -7.71 4.54 -14.24
CA CYS A 130 -8.91 5.33 -13.95
C CYS A 130 -8.73 6.21 -12.70
N VAL A 131 -8.15 5.66 -11.62
CA VAL A 131 -7.90 6.39 -10.37
C VAL A 131 -6.87 7.48 -10.59
N MET A 132 -5.81 7.22 -11.35
CA MET A 132 -4.82 8.23 -11.71
C MET A 132 -5.47 9.42 -12.43
N VAL A 133 -6.24 9.14 -13.50
CA VAL A 133 -6.95 10.19 -14.26
C VAL A 133 -7.95 10.94 -13.39
N ALA A 134 -8.72 10.25 -12.56
CA ALA A 134 -9.70 10.86 -11.66
C ALA A 134 -9.02 11.75 -10.62
N ALA A 135 -7.95 11.28 -9.98
CA ALA A 135 -7.20 12.02 -8.97
C ALA A 135 -6.57 13.30 -9.56
N LEU A 136 -5.95 13.21 -10.73
CA LEU A 136 -5.36 14.36 -11.40
C LEU A 136 -6.41 15.42 -11.79
N LYS A 137 -7.59 14.98 -12.26
CA LYS A 137 -8.71 15.89 -12.54
C LYS A 137 -9.25 16.55 -11.27
N LEU A 138 -9.38 15.81 -10.18
CA LEU A 138 -9.87 16.34 -8.89
C LEU A 138 -8.88 17.34 -8.29
N LEU A 139 -7.59 17.11 -8.47
CA LEU A 139 -6.51 18.01 -8.04
C LEU A 139 -6.29 19.20 -9.01
N LYS A 140 -7.10 19.30 -10.07
CA LYS A 140 -7.08 20.36 -11.08
C LYS A 140 -5.71 20.57 -11.73
N GLU A 141 -4.96 19.50 -11.95
CA GLU A 141 -3.68 19.64 -12.64
C GLU A 141 -3.82 19.77 -14.15
N ASP A 142 -3.04 20.70 -14.72
CA ASP A 142 -3.00 20.92 -16.16
C ASP A 142 -2.32 19.72 -16.84
N ILE A 143 -3.05 19.06 -17.74
CA ILE A 143 -2.62 17.85 -18.44
C ILE A 143 -1.48 18.19 -19.42
N ARG A 144 -0.24 18.15 -18.94
CA ARG A 144 1.00 18.24 -19.74
C ARG A 144 1.48 16.85 -20.17
N GLU A 145 2.40 16.79 -21.12
CA GLU A 145 2.98 15.54 -21.64
C GLU A 145 3.56 14.62 -20.54
N LEU A 146 4.13 15.20 -19.48
CA LEU A 146 4.67 14.45 -18.35
C LEU A 146 3.60 13.65 -17.58
N ILE A 147 2.36 14.17 -17.52
CA ILE A 147 1.25 13.55 -16.80
C ILE A 147 0.67 12.36 -17.59
N TRP A 148 0.71 12.42 -18.93
CA TRP A 148 0.32 11.28 -19.76
C TRP A 148 1.22 10.07 -19.53
N PHE A 149 2.51 10.28 -19.26
CA PHE A 149 3.41 9.22 -18.85
C PHE A 149 2.94 8.56 -17.55
N ASP A 150 2.61 9.34 -16.51
CA ASP A 150 2.11 8.80 -15.24
C ASP A 150 0.81 8.00 -15.41
N VAL A 151 -0.13 8.50 -16.22
CA VAL A 151 -1.39 7.80 -16.53
C VAL A 151 -1.13 6.47 -17.26
N LEU A 152 -0.24 6.47 -18.24
CA LEU A 152 0.13 5.26 -18.99
C LEU A 152 0.89 4.26 -18.11
N CYS A 153 1.76 4.76 -17.22
CA CYS A 153 2.51 3.94 -16.26
C CYS A 153 1.66 3.40 -15.12
N ALA A 154 0.54 4.07 -14.76
CA ALA A 154 -0.35 3.60 -13.72
C ALA A 154 -0.92 2.20 -14.03
N VAL A 155 -1.25 1.93 -15.30
CA VAL A 155 -1.80 0.63 -15.73
C VAL A 155 -0.84 -0.54 -15.49
N PRO A 156 0.40 -0.55 -16.03
CA PRO A 156 1.35 -1.63 -15.76
C PRO A 156 1.75 -1.70 -14.29
N ILE A 157 1.84 -0.57 -13.58
CA ILE A 157 2.12 -0.57 -12.13
C ILE A 157 0.98 -1.24 -11.36
N GLY A 158 -0.28 -0.97 -11.70
CA GLY A 158 -1.43 -1.65 -11.10
C GLY A 158 -1.42 -3.17 -11.31
N ILE A 159 -0.97 -3.62 -12.48
CA ILE A 159 -0.78 -5.05 -12.78
C ILE A 159 0.33 -5.65 -11.91
N VAL A 160 1.50 -5.00 -11.88
CA VAL A 160 2.66 -5.43 -11.09
C VAL A 160 2.33 -5.49 -9.60
N LEU A 161 1.63 -4.48 -9.06
CA LEU A 161 1.17 -4.46 -7.68
C LEU A 161 0.24 -5.64 -7.38
N CYS A 162 -0.69 -5.97 -8.26
CA CYS A 162 -1.56 -7.13 -8.09
C CYS A 162 -0.76 -8.44 -8.03
N VAL A 163 0.23 -8.61 -8.91
CA VAL A 163 1.12 -9.80 -8.92
C VAL A 163 1.93 -9.86 -7.62
N ALA A 164 2.51 -8.74 -7.18
CA ALA A 164 3.29 -8.66 -5.97
C ALA A 164 2.47 -9.00 -4.71
N ILE A 165 1.27 -8.42 -4.58
CA ILE A 165 0.34 -8.71 -3.47
C ILE A 165 -0.07 -10.17 -3.45
N TYR A 166 -0.37 -10.74 -4.62
CA TYR A 166 -0.68 -12.16 -4.73
C TYR A 166 0.50 -13.05 -4.28
N GLY A 167 1.71 -12.74 -4.74
CA GLY A 167 2.92 -13.43 -4.29
C GLY A 167 3.14 -13.32 -2.78
N LEU A 168 2.96 -12.11 -2.22
CA LEU A 168 3.11 -11.86 -0.79
C LEU A 168 2.08 -12.65 0.02
N LYS A 169 0.82 -12.73 -0.45
CA LYS A 169 -0.22 -13.56 0.17
C LYS A 169 0.13 -15.05 0.18
N GLN A 170 0.63 -15.56 -0.94
CA GLN A 170 1.07 -16.96 -1.02
C GLN A 170 2.22 -17.24 -0.06
N PHE A 171 3.19 -16.33 0.02
CA PHE A 171 4.28 -16.42 0.96
C PHE A 171 3.81 -16.37 2.43
N LEU A 172 2.88 -15.46 2.74
CA LEU A 172 2.27 -15.34 4.07
C LEU A 172 1.54 -16.62 4.47
N ALA A 173 0.77 -17.20 3.55
CA ALA A 173 0.07 -18.47 3.76
C ALA A 173 1.06 -19.63 4.04
N ALA A 174 2.20 -19.64 3.35
CA ALA A 174 3.25 -20.64 3.56
C ALA A 174 4.01 -20.45 4.89
N SER A 175 4.24 -19.20 5.30
CA SER A 175 5.14 -18.86 6.42
C SER A 175 4.50 -18.99 7.81
N ARG A 176 3.18 -19.13 7.91
CA ARG A 176 2.42 -19.23 9.18
C ARG A 176 2.64 -18.07 10.17
N HIS A 177 3.29 -16.99 9.75
CA HIS A 177 3.47 -15.78 10.55
C HIS A 177 2.29 -14.83 10.36
N PRO A 178 1.90 -14.07 11.40
CA PRO A 178 0.81 -13.13 11.27
C PRO A 178 1.19 -11.98 10.32
N PRO A 179 0.27 -11.55 9.44
CA PRO A 179 0.55 -10.60 8.35
C PRO A 179 1.05 -9.23 8.84
N LEU A 180 0.64 -8.81 10.03
CA LEU A 180 1.07 -7.54 10.64
C LEU A 180 2.56 -7.51 10.97
N ILE A 181 3.16 -8.64 11.36
CA ILE A 181 4.60 -8.70 11.63
C ILE A 181 5.37 -8.51 10.34
N MET A 182 4.96 -9.18 9.27
CA MET A 182 5.65 -9.09 7.99
C MET A 182 5.51 -7.70 7.34
N ALA A 183 4.33 -7.07 7.47
CA ALA A 183 4.14 -5.67 7.08
C ALA A 183 5.08 -4.72 7.84
N ALA A 184 5.22 -4.90 9.16
CA ALA A 184 6.14 -4.10 9.96
C ALA A 184 7.61 -4.28 9.52
N TRP A 185 8.03 -5.51 9.20
CA TRP A 185 9.36 -5.77 8.66
C TRP A 185 9.59 -5.15 7.28
N MET A 186 8.61 -5.22 6.37
CA MET A 186 8.73 -4.58 5.06
C MET A 186 8.86 -3.06 5.19
N CYS A 187 8.03 -2.43 6.02
CA CYS A 187 8.16 -0.99 6.32
C CYS A 187 9.53 -0.66 6.92
N GLY A 188 10.00 -1.46 7.86
CA GLY A 188 11.32 -1.30 8.49
C GLY A 188 12.48 -1.41 7.50
N LEU A 189 12.43 -2.37 6.58
CA LEU A 189 13.46 -2.55 5.54
C LEU A 189 13.53 -1.35 4.58
N ILE A 190 12.39 -0.82 4.15
CA ILE A 190 12.37 0.36 3.26
C ILE A 190 12.85 1.60 4.02
N LEU A 191 12.42 1.79 5.28
CA LEU A 191 12.91 2.87 6.13
C LEU A 191 14.44 2.81 6.31
N LEU A 192 14.98 1.62 6.58
CA LEU A 192 16.42 1.39 6.66
C LEU A 192 17.11 1.74 5.33
N GLY A 193 16.59 1.28 4.19
CA GLY A 193 17.12 1.64 2.87
C GLY A 193 17.16 3.15 2.65
N ASN A 194 16.06 3.84 2.95
CA ASN A 194 15.96 5.30 2.81
C ASN A 194 16.87 6.09 3.74
N LEU A 195 17.21 5.54 4.91
CA LEU A 195 18.16 6.14 5.84
C LEU A 195 19.62 5.83 5.45
N LEU A 196 19.89 4.65 4.87
CA LEU A 196 21.22 4.21 4.50
C LEU A 196 21.71 4.81 3.17
N VAL A 197 20.83 4.97 2.18
CA VAL A 197 21.21 5.49 0.84
C VAL A 197 21.90 6.87 0.91
N PRO A 198 21.42 7.87 1.68
CA PRO A 198 22.11 9.15 1.81
C PRO A 198 23.47 9.04 2.51
N ILE A 199 23.58 8.18 3.53
CA ILE A 199 24.80 7.96 4.30
C ILE A 199 25.89 7.32 3.43
N ILE A 200 25.53 6.31 2.62
CA ILE A 200 26.45 5.62 1.71
C ILE A 200 26.81 6.52 0.52
N GLY A 201 25.87 7.33 0.04
CA GLY A 201 26.09 8.28 -1.06
C GLY A 201 26.89 9.54 -0.68
N GLY A 202 27.23 9.73 0.61
CA GLY A 202 27.94 10.91 1.09
C GLY A 202 27.13 12.21 1.01
N VAL A 203 25.83 12.14 0.76
CA VAL A 203 24.94 13.30 0.65
C VAL A 203 24.23 13.46 2.00
N GLN A 204 24.74 14.36 2.83
CA GLN A 204 24.02 14.80 4.03
C GLN A 204 22.79 15.61 3.61
N ARG A 205 21.61 15.23 4.11
CA ARG A 205 20.35 15.97 3.92
C ARG A 205 20.39 17.29 4.68
#